data_AF-A0A7K0G8A8-F1
#
_entry.id   AF-A0A7K0G8A8-F1
#
_cell.length_a   1.000
_cell.length_b   1.000
_cell.length_c   1.000
_cell.angle_alpha   90.00
_cell.angle_beta   90.00
_cell.angle_gamma   90.00
#
_symmetry.space_group_name_H-M   'P 1'
#
loop_
_entity.id
_entity.type
_entity.pdbx_description
1 polymer ?
#
loop_
_entity_poly.entity_id
_entity_poly.type
_entity_poly.pdbx_seq_one_letter_code
_entity_poly.pdbx_strand_id
1 'polypeptide(L)'
;MARGLRRVATIAGAMFLVVLCVATLLVALGSWWFAPDAGVAAQYPLIPSEVDFDGDGVDDYTDLLDGARAEAEAAPAYDSGYYEGGYPPEDRGACTDTVWRAFAAAGYDLKAMVDADIAHDPAAYAQVAPSPDPNIDFRRVGVLSAFFSRYATGLSCDTSDASLWQAGDIVIFGEDEHIGVVSDQRDARGVPFIIHNMGQPFREEDYLAYPWAMRPTAHYRFDTAKIPADALVAFGGAQ
;
A
#
# COMPACT_ATOMS: atom_id res chain seq x y z
N MET A 1 51.79 -27.24 27.42
CA MET A 1 51.13 -26.70 26.20
C MET A 1 49.60 -26.88 26.19
N ALA A 2 49.04 -28.06 26.49
CA ALA A 2 47.59 -28.31 26.40
C ALA A 2 46.66 -27.43 27.28
N ARG A 3 47.08 -27.00 28.48
CA ARG A 3 46.27 -26.13 29.37
C ARG A 3 46.15 -24.69 28.86
N GLY A 4 47.17 -24.17 28.18
CA GLY A 4 47.15 -22.83 27.59
C GLY A 4 46.18 -22.75 26.41
N LEU A 5 46.20 -23.77 25.55
CA LEU A 5 45.31 -23.86 24.39
C LEU A 5 43.82 -23.98 24.80
N ARG A 6 43.52 -24.74 25.87
CA ARG A 6 42.16 -24.82 26.42
C ARG A 6 41.67 -23.48 26.98
N ARG A 7 42.53 -22.73 27.69
CA ARG A 7 42.19 -21.39 28.21
C ARG A 7 41.92 -20.39 27.09
N VAL A 8 42.76 -20.38 26.05
CA VAL A 8 42.57 -19.53 24.86
C VAL A 8 41.27 -19.88 24.14
N ALA A 9 40.96 -21.17 23.97
CA ALA A 9 39.71 -21.61 23.36
C ALA A 9 38.46 -21.20 24.17
N THR A 10 38.48 -21.31 25.50
CA THR A 10 37.38 -20.82 26.35
C THR A 10 37.20 -19.31 26.29
N ILE A 11 38.29 -18.54 26.27
CA ILE A 11 38.22 -17.07 26.16
C ILE A 11 37.67 -16.66 24.79
N ALA A 12 38.16 -17.29 23.71
CA ALA A 12 37.67 -17.03 22.36
C ALA A 12 36.18 -17.41 22.20
N GLY A 13 35.76 -18.55 22.76
CA GLY A 13 34.35 -18.97 22.76
C GLY A 13 33.45 -18.01 23.55
N ALA A 14 33.90 -17.54 24.72
CA ALA A 14 33.18 -16.55 25.51
C ALA A 14 33.08 -15.19 24.80
N MET A 15 34.16 -14.73 24.16
CA MET A 15 34.15 -13.49 23.36
C MET A 15 33.21 -13.61 22.16
N PHE A 16 33.20 -14.74 21.46
CA PHE A 16 32.28 -14.99 20.35
C PHE A 16 30.82 -14.95 20.82
N LEU A 17 30.51 -15.57 21.96
CA LEU A 17 29.17 -15.52 22.55
C LEU A 17 28.75 -14.09 22.91
N VAL A 18 29.65 -13.29 23.50
CA VAL A 18 29.39 -11.88 23.81
C VAL A 18 29.12 -11.06 22.55
N VAL A 19 29.92 -11.24 21.49
CA VAL A 19 29.69 -10.57 20.20
C VAL A 19 28.35 -10.97 19.60
N LEU A 20 27.98 -12.25 19.66
CA LEU A 20 26.68 -12.72 19.19
C LEU A 20 25.52 -12.13 20.00
N CYS A 21 25.64 -12.06 21.33
CA CYS A 21 24.65 -11.44 22.21
C CYS A 21 24.52 -9.92 21.95
N VAL A 22 25.62 -9.22 21.74
CA VAL A 22 25.59 -7.79 21.39
C VAL A 22 24.98 -7.57 20.01
N ALA A 23 25.35 -8.38 19.02
CA ALA A 23 24.78 -8.30 17.67
C ALA A 23 23.27 -8.57 17.67
N THR A 24 22.82 -9.61 18.38
CA THR A 24 21.39 -9.92 18.52
C THR A 24 20.62 -8.83 19.26
N LEU A 25 21.21 -8.24 20.31
CA LEU A 25 20.62 -7.09 21.01
C LEU A 25 20.51 -5.86 20.10
N LEU A 26 21.55 -5.55 19.32
CA LEU A 26 21.54 -4.43 18.37
C LEU A 26 20.52 -4.65 17.25
N VAL A 27 20.40 -5.87 16.73
CA VAL A 27 19.35 -6.23 15.75
C VAL A 27 17.97 -6.11 16.38
N ALA A 28 17.76 -6.61 17.59
CA ALA A 28 16.47 -6.51 18.29
C ALA A 28 16.07 -5.04 18.51
N LEU A 29 16.99 -4.22 19.03
CA LEU A 29 16.79 -2.79 19.25
C LEU A 29 16.53 -2.01 17.95
N GLY A 30 17.17 -2.40 16.84
CA GLY A 30 16.92 -1.80 15.53
C GLY A 30 15.61 -2.26 14.88
N SER A 31 15.22 -3.52 15.08
CA SER A 31 14.01 -4.10 14.50
C SER A 31 12.72 -3.62 15.16
N TRP A 32 12.77 -3.24 16.44
CA TRP A 32 11.61 -2.64 17.13
C TRP A 32 11.17 -1.31 16.52
N TRP A 33 12.06 -0.62 15.81
CA TRP A 33 11.73 0.63 15.14
C TRP A 33 10.83 0.45 13.91
N PHE A 34 10.88 -0.74 13.29
CA PHE A 34 10.08 -1.10 12.11
C PHE A 34 8.89 -2.01 12.46
N ALA A 35 8.64 -2.20 13.76
CA ALA A 35 7.51 -2.97 14.24
C ALA A 35 6.31 -2.03 14.47
N PRO A 36 5.08 -2.48 14.22
CA PRO A 36 3.90 -1.70 14.54
C PRO A 36 3.80 -1.48 16.06
N ASP A 37 3.47 -0.24 16.45
CA ASP A 37 3.21 0.17 17.82
C ASP A 37 1.71 0.46 17.99
N ALA A 38 0.99 -0.50 18.59
CA ALA A 38 -0.45 -0.38 18.82
C ALA A 38 -0.83 0.80 19.73
N GLY A 39 0.06 1.22 20.63
CA GLY A 39 -0.17 2.36 21.51
C GLY A 39 -0.08 3.69 20.77
N VAL A 40 0.79 3.77 19.76
CA VAL A 40 0.85 4.91 18.83
C VAL A 40 -0.30 4.87 17.84
N ALA A 41 -0.60 3.72 17.23
CA ALA A 41 -1.73 3.57 16.31
C ALA A 41 -3.06 4.02 16.93
N ALA A 42 -3.31 3.66 18.20
CA ALA A 42 -4.52 4.08 18.93
C ALA A 42 -4.68 5.60 19.12
N GLN A 43 -3.63 6.39 18.89
CA GLN A 43 -3.71 7.87 18.93
C GLN A 43 -4.27 8.47 17.63
N TYR A 44 -4.38 7.66 16.58
CA TYR A 44 -4.89 8.03 15.27
C TYR A 44 -6.09 7.14 14.93
N PRO A 45 -7.25 7.36 15.57
CA PRO A 45 -8.42 6.52 15.35
C PRO A 45 -8.87 6.61 13.89
N LEU A 46 -9.40 5.49 13.38
CA LEU A 46 -10.01 5.43 12.06
C LEU A 46 -11.09 6.50 11.93
N ILE A 47 -11.07 7.20 10.81
CA ILE A 47 -12.15 8.09 10.40
C ILE A 47 -13.10 7.24 9.58
N PRO A 48 -14.36 7.05 9.99
CA PRO A 48 -15.31 6.29 9.17
C PRO A 48 -15.71 7.11 7.94
N SER A 49 -15.91 6.42 6.81
CA SER A 49 -16.63 6.96 5.67
C SER A 49 -18.11 7.19 6.04
N GLU A 50 -18.73 8.18 5.41
CA GLU A 50 -20.19 8.38 5.48
C GLU A 50 -20.96 7.43 4.56
N VAL A 51 -20.23 6.67 3.74
CA VAL A 51 -20.75 5.78 2.70
C VAL A 51 -20.27 4.35 2.95
N ASP A 52 -21.21 3.43 2.77
CA ASP A 52 -21.05 1.98 2.68
C ASP A 52 -21.70 1.62 1.33
N PHE A 53 -20.89 1.47 0.29
CA PHE A 53 -21.37 1.43 -1.09
C PHE A 53 -21.96 0.09 -1.50
N ASP A 54 -21.41 -1.02 -1.00
CA ASP A 54 -21.94 -2.36 -1.27
C ASP A 54 -23.00 -2.82 -0.25
N GLY A 55 -23.16 -2.07 0.85
CA GLY A 55 -24.20 -2.25 1.84
C GLY A 55 -23.96 -3.44 2.76
N ASP A 56 -22.70 -3.83 2.97
CA ASP A 56 -22.33 -4.99 3.78
C ASP A 56 -22.27 -4.67 5.29
N GLY A 57 -22.36 -3.40 5.66
CA GLY A 57 -22.33 -2.89 7.04
C GLY A 57 -20.94 -2.43 7.51
N VAL A 58 -19.94 -2.45 6.63
CA VAL A 58 -18.62 -1.84 6.79
C VAL A 58 -18.57 -0.55 5.95
N ASP A 59 -17.84 0.46 6.42
CA ASP A 59 -17.73 1.72 5.70
C ASP A 59 -16.60 1.67 4.65
N ASP A 60 -16.74 2.42 3.54
CA ASP A 60 -15.83 2.32 2.39
C ASP A 60 -14.34 2.47 2.74
N TYR A 61 -13.98 3.30 3.73
CA TYR A 61 -12.57 3.49 4.09
C TYR A 61 -12.01 2.25 4.80
N THR A 62 -12.85 1.60 5.62
CA THR A 62 -12.52 0.34 6.26
C THR A 62 -12.43 -0.78 5.22
N ASP A 63 -13.32 -0.84 4.23
CA ASP A 63 -13.24 -1.86 3.17
C ASP A 63 -12.01 -1.72 2.28
N LEU A 64 -11.64 -0.49 1.93
CA LEU A 64 -10.39 -0.23 1.19
C LEU A 64 -9.16 -0.71 1.99
N LEU A 65 -9.13 -0.45 3.29
CA LEU A 65 -8.07 -0.92 4.17
C LEU A 65 -8.03 -2.46 4.24
N ASP A 66 -9.16 -3.08 4.53
CA ASP A 66 -9.26 -4.52 4.76
C ASP A 66 -9.06 -5.32 3.46
N GLY A 67 -9.54 -4.82 2.33
CA GLY A 67 -9.27 -5.38 1.01
C GLY A 67 -7.78 -5.30 0.63
N ALA A 68 -7.13 -4.17 0.90
CA ALA A 68 -5.68 -4.04 0.69
C ALA A 68 -4.91 -5.01 1.60
N ARG A 69 -5.31 -5.13 2.87
CA ARG A 69 -4.69 -6.05 3.83
C ARG A 69 -4.88 -7.51 3.44
N ALA A 70 -6.07 -7.90 2.98
CA ALA A 70 -6.34 -9.24 2.51
C ALA A 70 -5.44 -9.62 1.32
N GLU A 71 -5.24 -8.70 0.36
CA GLU A 71 -4.28 -8.87 -0.72
C GLU A 71 -2.84 -9.02 -0.20
N ALA A 72 -2.46 -8.18 0.77
CA ALA A 72 -1.16 -8.24 1.39
C ALA A 72 -0.86 -9.60 2.06
N GLU A 73 -1.86 -10.15 2.76
CA GLU A 73 -1.80 -11.47 3.40
C GLU A 73 -1.78 -12.61 2.38
N ALA A 74 -2.53 -12.50 1.28
CA ALA A 74 -2.49 -13.45 0.16
C ALA A 74 -1.12 -13.49 -0.53
N ALA A 75 -0.37 -12.39 -0.44
CA ALA A 75 1.00 -12.25 -0.88
C ALA A 75 1.26 -12.74 -2.33
N PRO A 76 0.50 -12.26 -3.34
CA PRO A 76 0.72 -12.65 -4.72
C PRO A 76 2.15 -12.32 -5.17
N ALA A 77 2.67 -13.14 -6.08
CA ALA A 77 3.97 -12.88 -6.69
C ALA A 77 3.90 -11.63 -7.56
N TYR A 78 4.92 -10.79 -7.47
CA TYR A 78 4.96 -9.54 -8.23
C TYR A 78 4.94 -9.82 -9.74
N ASP A 79 3.93 -9.29 -10.41
CA ASP A 79 3.70 -9.52 -11.84
C ASP A 79 2.99 -8.32 -12.48
N SER A 80 3.74 -7.57 -13.28
CA SER A 80 3.25 -6.44 -14.08
C SER A 80 2.90 -6.85 -15.53
N GLY A 81 2.61 -8.13 -15.76
CA GLY A 81 2.28 -8.69 -17.07
C GLY A 81 0.93 -8.22 -17.59
N TYR A 82 0.63 -8.54 -18.84
CA TYR A 82 -0.63 -8.20 -19.50
C TYR A 82 -1.62 -9.37 -19.43
N TYR A 83 -2.89 -9.08 -19.13
CA TYR A 83 -3.94 -10.09 -19.00
C TYR A 83 -5.15 -9.67 -19.84
N GLU A 84 -5.64 -10.57 -20.70
CA GLU A 84 -6.94 -10.39 -21.36
C GLU A 84 -8.04 -10.26 -20.31
N GLY A 85 -8.91 -9.25 -20.41
CA GLY A 85 -9.88 -8.89 -19.36
C GLY A 85 -9.31 -8.00 -18.25
N GLY A 86 -7.98 -7.93 -18.15
CA GLY A 86 -7.23 -7.02 -17.29
C GLY A 86 -6.94 -7.53 -15.88
N TYR A 87 -7.60 -8.58 -15.41
CA TYR A 87 -7.41 -9.10 -14.05
C TYR A 87 -6.37 -10.24 -14.02
N PRO A 88 -5.26 -10.10 -13.27
CA PRO A 88 -4.35 -11.20 -13.03
C PRO A 88 -4.98 -12.30 -12.16
N PRO A 89 -4.51 -13.56 -12.26
CA PRO A 89 -4.83 -14.62 -11.31
C PRO A 89 -4.53 -14.22 -9.86
N GLU A 90 -5.17 -14.90 -8.90
CA GLU A 90 -5.03 -14.61 -7.46
C GLU A 90 -3.58 -14.69 -6.95
N ASP A 91 -2.73 -15.52 -7.56
CA ASP A 91 -1.32 -15.68 -7.16
C ASP A 91 -0.36 -14.67 -7.82
N ARG A 92 -0.90 -13.67 -8.53
CA ARG A 92 -0.15 -12.66 -9.28
C ARG A 92 -0.73 -11.25 -9.09
N GLY A 93 0.15 -10.25 -9.08
CA GLY A 93 -0.24 -8.85 -9.05
C GLY A 93 0.95 -7.90 -8.91
N ALA A 94 0.77 -6.67 -9.33
CA ALA A 94 1.66 -5.53 -9.14
C ALA A 94 1.11 -4.58 -8.06
N CYS A 95 1.73 -3.43 -7.88
CA CYS A 95 1.32 -2.43 -6.90
C CYS A 95 -0.10 -1.89 -7.15
N THR A 96 -0.47 -1.70 -8.42
CA THR A 96 -1.83 -1.29 -8.83
C THR A 96 -2.86 -2.38 -8.60
N ASP A 97 -2.44 -3.65 -8.54
CA ASP A 97 -3.34 -4.77 -8.24
C ASP A 97 -3.78 -4.80 -6.78
N THR A 98 -2.93 -4.35 -5.85
CA THR A 98 -3.33 -4.07 -4.47
C THR A 98 -4.44 -3.02 -4.39
N VAL A 99 -4.37 -2.00 -5.23
CA VAL A 99 -5.36 -0.91 -5.22
C VAL A 99 -6.67 -1.37 -5.81
N TRP A 100 -6.72 -1.98 -7.00
CA TRP A 100 -8.03 -2.37 -7.55
C TRP A 100 -8.69 -3.48 -6.73
N ARG A 101 -7.93 -4.39 -6.10
CA ARG A 101 -8.50 -5.42 -5.21
C ARG A 101 -9.07 -4.81 -3.93
N ALA A 102 -8.44 -3.77 -3.38
CA ALA A 102 -9.01 -2.97 -2.30
C ALA A 102 -10.33 -2.31 -2.72
N PHE A 103 -10.36 -1.70 -3.91
CA PHE A 103 -11.60 -1.11 -4.45
C PHE A 103 -12.69 -2.15 -4.69
N ALA A 104 -12.33 -3.32 -5.20
CA ALA A 104 -13.26 -4.42 -5.41
C ALA A 104 -13.86 -4.95 -4.10
N ALA A 105 -13.07 -4.97 -3.01
CA ALA A 105 -13.55 -5.30 -1.67
C ALA A 105 -14.57 -4.28 -1.16
N ALA A 106 -14.36 -2.99 -1.44
CA ALA A 106 -15.31 -1.90 -1.17
C ALA A 106 -16.46 -1.80 -2.20
N GLY A 107 -16.65 -2.82 -3.05
CA GLY A 107 -17.73 -2.88 -4.04
C GLY A 107 -17.54 -2.04 -5.30
N TYR A 108 -16.38 -1.41 -5.51
CA TYR A 108 -16.11 -0.54 -6.66
C TYR A 108 -15.37 -1.24 -7.81
N ASP A 109 -15.88 -1.11 -9.02
CA ASP A 109 -15.19 -1.53 -10.24
C ASP A 109 -14.23 -0.43 -10.71
N LEU A 110 -13.03 -0.38 -10.10
CA LEU A 110 -12.01 0.61 -10.45
C LEU A 110 -11.66 0.59 -11.95
N LYS A 111 -11.63 -0.60 -12.55
CA LYS A 111 -11.37 -0.74 -13.99
C LYS A 111 -12.46 -0.05 -14.80
N ALA A 112 -13.73 -0.36 -14.54
CA ALA A 112 -14.84 0.24 -15.29
C ALA A 112 -14.94 1.76 -15.06
N MET A 113 -14.66 2.25 -13.85
CA MET A 113 -14.62 3.69 -13.57
C MET A 113 -13.52 4.40 -14.37
N VAL A 114 -12.32 3.81 -14.42
CA VAL A 114 -11.19 4.33 -15.22
C VAL A 114 -11.52 4.29 -16.72
N ASP A 115 -12.05 3.17 -17.22
CA ASP A 115 -12.44 3.01 -18.63
C ASP A 115 -13.48 4.06 -19.04
N ALA A 116 -14.48 4.31 -18.18
CA ALA A 116 -15.53 5.30 -18.41
C ALA A 116 -14.97 6.73 -18.46
N ASP A 117 -14.08 7.11 -17.55
CA ASP A 117 -13.50 8.46 -17.55
C ASP A 117 -12.53 8.68 -18.73
N ILE A 118 -11.72 7.67 -19.08
CA ILE A 118 -10.87 7.73 -20.29
C ILE A 118 -11.72 7.91 -21.55
N ALA A 119 -12.85 7.21 -21.65
CA ALA A 119 -13.76 7.35 -22.78
C ALA A 119 -14.46 8.73 -22.81
N HIS A 120 -14.74 9.31 -21.63
CA HIS A 120 -15.36 10.61 -21.50
C HIS A 120 -14.39 11.77 -21.85
N ASP A 121 -13.16 11.72 -21.36
CA ASP A 121 -12.14 12.77 -21.53
C ASP A 121 -10.75 12.19 -21.86
N PRO A 122 -10.54 11.65 -23.08
CA PRO A 122 -9.27 11.04 -23.46
C PRO A 122 -8.10 12.03 -23.47
N ALA A 123 -8.36 13.34 -23.56
CA ALA A 123 -7.33 14.37 -23.53
C ALA A 123 -6.66 14.45 -22.16
N ALA A 124 -7.38 14.20 -21.07
CA ALA A 124 -6.82 14.16 -19.72
C ALA A 124 -5.78 13.04 -19.54
N TYR A 125 -5.86 11.99 -20.35
CA TYR A 125 -5.01 10.81 -20.25
C TYR A 125 -3.93 10.73 -21.34
N ALA A 126 -3.84 11.69 -22.25
CA ALA A 126 -2.99 11.60 -23.45
C ALA A 126 -1.49 11.36 -23.16
N GLN A 127 -0.99 11.75 -21.98
CA GLN A 127 0.39 11.53 -21.54
C GLN A 127 0.64 10.09 -21.05
N VAL A 128 -0.36 9.45 -20.43
CA VAL A 128 -0.24 8.19 -19.68
C VAL A 128 -0.94 7.01 -20.38
N ALA A 129 -1.95 7.28 -21.20
CA ALA A 129 -2.67 6.34 -22.05
C ALA A 129 -2.96 6.97 -23.44
N PRO A 130 -1.92 7.27 -24.26
CA PRO A 130 -2.10 7.81 -25.61
C PRO A 130 -2.84 6.84 -26.56
N SER A 131 -2.91 5.57 -26.19
CA SER A 131 -3.70 4.54 -26.86
C SER A 131 -4.39 3.73 -25.77
N PRO A 132 -5.62 4.12 -25.37
CA PRO A 132 -6.36 3.43 -24.34
C PRO A 132 -6.49 1.94 -24.61
N ASP A 133 -6.26 1.15 -23.57
CA ASP A 133 -6.40 -0.30 -23.56
C ASP A 133 -7.01 -0.72 -22.21
N PRO A 134 -8.30 -1.11 -22.19
CA PRO A 134 -9.02 -1.40 -20.97
C PRO A 134 -8.44 -2.61 -20.21
N ASN A 135 -7.64 -3.47 -20.85
CA ASN A 135 -6.99 -4.61 -20.19
C ASN A 135 -5.79 -4.20 -19.32
N ILE A 136 -5.31 -2.95 -19.39
CA ILE A 136 -4.07 -2.56 -18.71
C ILE A 136 -4.08 -1.14 -18.17
N ASP A 137 -4.98 -0.26 -18.63
CA ASP A 137 -5.02 1.14 -18.21
C ASP A 137 -5.15 1.32 -16.71
N PHE A 138 -6.15 0.69 -16.07
CA PHE A 138 -6.33 0.74 -14.61
C PHE A 138 -5.17 0.09 -13.82
N ARG A 139 -4.28 -0.64 -14.50
CA ARG A 139 -3.07 -1.24 -13.90
C ARG A 139 -1.81 -0.42 -14.14
N ARG A 140 -1.92 0.78 -14.70
CA ARG A 140 -0.82 1.76 -14.84
C ARG A 140 -0.93 2.83 -13.76
N VAL A 141 0.13 3.02 -12.98
CA VAL A 141 0.15 4.01 -11.89
C VAL A 141 -0.17 5.42 -12.40
N GLY A 142 0.40 5.85 -13.53
CA GLY A 142 0.10 7.18 -14.10
C GLY A 142 -1.35 7.38 -14.54
N VAL A 143 -2.03 6.31 -14.98
CA VAL A 143 -3.47 6.36 -15.27
C VAL A 143 -4.27 6.49 -13.99
N LEU A 144 -3.95 5.70 -12.95
CA LEU A 144 -4.59 5.82 -11.65
C LEU A 144 -4.35 7.19 -11.00
N SER A 145 -3.15 7.76 -11.16
CA SER A 145 -2.80 9.12 -10.74
C SER A 145 -3.73 10.16 -11.37
N ALA A 146 -3.90 10.10 -12.69
CA ALA A 146 -4.83 10.97 -13.41
C ALA A 146 -6.28 10.78 -12.94
N PHE A 147 -6.73 9.54 -12.77
CA PHE A 147 -8.08 9.22 -12.30
C PHE A 147 -8.32 9.76 -10.88
N PHE A 148 -7.46 9.44 -9.91
CA PHE A 148 -7.63 9.91 -8.52
C PHE A 148 -7.50 11.42 -8.39
N SER A 149 -6.71 12.10 -9.23
CA SER A 149 -6.68 13.57 -9.25
C SER A 149 -8.03 14.22 -9.59
N ARG A 150 -8.90 13.48 -10.29
CA ARG A 150 -10.24 13.93 -10.72
C ARG A 150 -11.34 13.44 -9.79
N TYR A 151 -11.19 12.24 -9.22
CA TYR A 151 -12.24 11.54 -8.47
C TYR A 151 -11.88 11.25 -7.01
N ALA A 152 -10.85 11.87 -6.45
CA ALA A 152 -10.52 11.76 -5.04
C ALA A 152 -10.16 13.12 -4.45
N THR A 153 -10.23 13.23 -3.12
CA THR A 153 -9.75 14.41 -2.40
C THR A 153 -8.24 14.34 -2.30
N GLY A 154 -7.52 15.28 -2.93
CA GLY A 154 -6.07 15.42 -2.77
C GLY A 154 -5.69 15.85 -1.35
N LEU A 155 -4.70 15.18 -0.78
CA LEU A 155 -4.16 15.40 0.57
C LEU A 155 -2.68 15.79 0.51
N SER A 156 -2.15 16.26 1.64
CA SER A 156 -0.72 16.58 1.76
C SER A 156 0.13 15.31 1.69
N CYS A 157 1.27 15.42 1.01
CA CYS A 157 2.33 14.39 1.00
C CYS A 157 3.38 14.60 2.10
N ASP A 158 3.15 15.54 3.04
CA ASP A 158 4.05 15.78 4.16
C ASP A 158 4.06 14.58 5.12
N THR A 159 5.16 13.83 5.12
CA THR A 159 5.34 12.66 5.99
C THR A 159 5.75 13.05 7.42
N SER A 160 6.05 14.32 7.68
CA SER A 160 6.37 14.80 9.04
C SER A 160 5.10 15.03 9.88
N ASP A 161 3.94 15.18 9.24
CA ASP A 161 2.64 15.25 9.91
C ASP A 161 1.85 13.96 9.69
N ALA A 162 2.10 12.99 10.57
CA ALA A 162 1.43 11.69 10.58
C ALA A 162 -0.10 11.76 10.67
N SER A 163 -0.67 12.87 11.16
CA SER A 163 -2.13 13.00 11.34
C SER A 163 -2.88 13.15 10.01
N LEU A 164 -2.18 13.56 8.96
CA LEU A 164 -2.75 13.75 7.62
C LEU A 164 -2.99 12.43 6.89
N TRP A 165 -2.41 11.33 7.38
CA TRP A 165 -2.44 10.02 6.76
C TRP A 165 -3.41 9.11 7.49
N GLN A 166 -4.49 8.71 6.82
CA GLN A 166 -5.51 7.84 7.39
C GLN A 166 -5.57 6.52 6.65
N ALA A 167 -6.05 5.50 7.34
CA ALA A 167 -6.16 4.18 6.77
C ALA A 167 -7.12 4.19 5.57
N GLY A 168 -6.81 3.41 4.53
CA GLY A 168 -7.58 3.37 3.29
C GLY A 168 -7.24 4.51 2.31
N ASP A 169 -6.47 5.53 2.70
CA ASP A 169 -5.98 6.55 1.77
C ASP A 169 -5.06 5.91 0.71
N ILE A 170 -5.06 6.46 -0.51
CA ILE A 170 -4.22 6.02 -1.63
C ILE A 170 -3.00 6.94 -1.73
N VAL A 171 -1.81 6.35 -1.84
CA VAL A 171 -0.56 7.11 -2.00
C VAL A 171 0.21 6.66 -3.25
N ILE A 172 0.70 7.64 -4.01
CA ILE A 172 1.53 7.46 -5.20
C ILE A 172 2.93 7.98 -4.90
N PHE A 173 3.94 7.25 -5.35
CA PHE A 173 5.34 7.54 -5.10
C PHE A 173 6.12 7.71 -6.41
N GLY A 174 7.19 8.50 -6.32
CA GLY A 174 8.25 8.52 -7.34
C GLY A 174 7.80 9.02 -8.71
N GLU A 175 6.84 9.96 -8.79
CA GLU A 175 6.33 10.48 -10.07
C GLU A 175 5.67 9.36 -10.90
N ASP A 176 4.67 8.71 -10.30
CA ASP A 176 3.90 7.60 -10.88
C ASP A 176 4.70 6.29 -11.08
N GLU A 177 5.76 6.08 -10.29
CA GLU A 177 6.53 4.83 -10.30
C GLU A 177 5.88 3.72 -9.46
N HIS A 178 5.19 4.09 -8.36
CA HIS A 178 4.64 3.11 -7.42
C HIS A 178 3.37 3.64 -6.73
N ILE A 179 2.51 2.74 -6.27
CA ILE A 179 1.27 3.07 -5.58
C ILE A 179 1.02 2.11 -4.40
N GLY A 180 0.32 2.56 -3.38
CA GLY A 180 -0.11 1.74 -2.26
C GLY A 180 -1.29 2.33 -1.51
N VAL A 181 -1.74 1.59 -0.50
CA VAL A 181 -2.81 1.98 0.42
C VAL A 181 -2.20 2.26 1.80
N VAL A 182 -2.64 3.30 2.47
CA VAL A 182 -2.17 3.67 3.81
C VAL A 182 -2.80 2.71 4.83
N SER A 183 -1.98 2.15 5.71
CA SER A 183 -2.41 1.27 6.81
C SER A 183 -2.82 2.07 8.05
N ASP A 184 -3.62 1.46 8.92
CA ASP A 184 -3.88 1.92 10.28
C ASP A 184 -2.76 1.54 11.27
N GLN A 185 -1.84 0.64 10.88
CA GLN A 185 -0.62 0.35 11.62
C GLN A 185 0.35 1.53 11.54
N ARG A 186 1.03 1.79 12.65
CA ARG A 186 2.00 2.88 12.77
C ARG A 186 3.23 2.43 13.53
N ASP A 187 4.37 2.99 13.18
CA ASP A 187 5.60 2.77 13.94
C ASP A 187 5.62 3.61 15.25
N ALA A 188 6.70 3.49 16.02
CA ALA A 188 6.88 4.24 17.27
C ALA A 188 6.97 5.78 17.09
N ARG A 189 7.12 6.28 15.85
CA ARG A 189 7.11 7.71 15.51
C ARG A 189 5.73 8.20 15.04
N GLY A 190 4.77 7.29 14.83
CA GLY A 190 3.46 7.59 14.25
C GLY A 190 3.41 7.53 12.73
N VAL A 191 4.52 7.18 12.06
CA VAL A 191 4.55 7.02 10.61
C VAL A 191 3.68 5.82 10.23
N PRO A 192 2.70 5.99 9.32
CA PRO A 192 1.85 4.90 8.91
C PRO A 192 2.62 3.90 8.06
N PHE A 193 2.25 2.62 8.20
CA PHE A 193 2.70 1.58 7.30
C PHE A 193 1.99 1.75 5.95
N ILE A 194 2.60 1.23 4.90
CA ILE A 194 2.01 1.20 3.56
C ILE A 194 1.73 -0.24 3.18
N ILE A 195 0.55 -0.47 2.60
CA ILE A 195 0.15 -1.73 2.00
C ILE A 195 0.40 -1.65 0.49
N HIS A 196 1.33 -2.45 -0.03
CA HIS A 196 1.73 -2.44 -1.43
C HIS A 196 2.43 -3.72 -1.87
N ASN A 197 2.49 -3.93 -3.19
CA ASN A 197 3.24 -5.04 -3.79
C ASN A 197 4.35 -4.54 -4.72
N MET A 198 5.60 -4.76 -4.32
CA MET A 198 6.83 -4.52 -5.09
C MET A 198 7.73 -5.79 -5.12
N GLY A 199 7.15 -6.96 -4.86
CA GLY A 199 7.90 -8.22 -4.70
C GLY A 199 8.61 -8.43 -3.35
N GLN A 200 8.43 -7.53 -2.38
CA GLN A 200 8.96 -7.67 -1.03
C GLN A 200 8.24 -8.73 -0.17
N PRO A 201 8.87 -9.28 0.89
CA PRO A 201 8.27 -10.35 1.71
C PRO A 201 7.04 -9.94 2.52
N PHE A 202 7.02 -8.72 3.08
CA PHE A 202 5.91 -8.19 3.87
C PHE A 202 5.21 -7.10 3.07
N ARG A 203 3.93 -7.31 2.77
CA ARG A 203 3.16 -6.41 1.91
C ARG A 203 2.58 -5.20 2.64
N GLU A 204 2.50 -5.27 3.96
CA GLU A 204 2.19 -4.16 4.88
C GLU A 204 3.46 -3.88 5.68
N GLU A 205 4.18 -2.80 5.35
CA GLU A 205 5.48 -2.49 5.94
C GLU A 205 5.67 -0.98 6.18
N ASP A 206 6.64 -0.64 7.05
CA ASP A 206 7.04 0.74 7.36
C ASP A 206 7.85 1.36 6.20
N TYR A 207 7.26 1.37 5.00
CA TYR A 207 7.91 1.77 3.76
C TYR A 207 8.42 3.21 3.82
N LEU A 208 7.63 4.13 4.39
CA LEU A 208 7.98 5.55 4.52
C LEU A 208 9.23 5.79 5.39
N ALA A 209 9.57 4.85 6.28
CA ALA A 209 10.77 4.96 7.12
C ALA A 209 12.06 4.56 6.41
N TYR A 210 11.98 3.88 5.26
CA TYR A 210 13.18 3.40 4.60
C TYR A 210 13.98 4.56 4.01
N PRO A 211 15.32 4.57 4.17
CA PRO A 211 16.15 5.64 3.63
C PRO A 211 16.17 5.69 2.10
N TRP A 212 15.70 4.61 1.46
CA TRP A 212 15.59 4.44 0.01
C TRP A 212 14.12 4.42 -0.46
N ALA A 213 13.16 4.71 0.42
CA ALA A 213 11.77 4.85 0.02
C ALA A 213 11.64 5.91 -1.07
N MET A 214 10.85 5.61 -2.09
CA MET A 214 10.43 6.64 -3.03
C MET A 214 9.64 7.72 -2.27
N ARG A 215 9.80 8.98 -2.67
CA ARG A 215 9.04 10.06 -2.04
C ARG A 215 7.57 9.97 -2.47
N PRO A 216 6.61 10.19 -1.55
CA PRO A 216 5.22 10.40 -1.94
C PRO A 216 5.13 11.62 -2.85
N THR A 217 4.45 11.48 -3.98
CA THR A 217 4.21 12.55 -4.96
C THR A 217 2.74 12.90 -5.09
N ALA A 218 1.84 11.98 -4.71
CA ALA A 218 0.43 12.27 -4.55
C ALA A 218 -0.18 11.42 -3.42
N HIS A 219 -1.20 11.95 -2.77
CA HIS A 219 -1.91 11.33 -1.66
C HIS A 219 -3.38 11.69 -1.78
N TYR A 220 -4.27 10.70 -1.71
CA TYR A 220 -5.68 10.84 -2.04
C TYR A 220 -6.56 10.12 -1.04
N ARG A 221 -7.70 10.72 -0.73
CA ARG A 221 -8.83 10.04 -0.08
C ARG A 221 -9.97 9.86 -1.07
N PHE A 222 -10.38 8.61 -1.29
CA PHE A 222 -11.52 8.28 -2.14
C PHE A 222 -12.83 8.51 -1.39
N ASP A 223 -13.20 9.79 -1.24
CA ASP A 223 -14.42 10.22 -0.54
C ASP A 223 -15.62 10.22 -1.48
N THR A 224 -16.35 9.12 -1.48
CA THR A 224 -17.44 8.82 -2.42
C THR A 224 -18.64 9.75 -2.25
N ALA A 225 -18.83 10.35 -1.07
CA ALA A 225 -19.83 11.40 -0.85
C ALA A 225 -19.57 12.66 -1.70
N LYS A 226 -18.35 12.84 -2.22
CA LYS A 226 -17.97 13.97 -3.10
C LYS A 226 -17.91 13.61 -4.57
N ILE A 227 -18.14 12.35 -4.93
CA ILE A 227 -18.03 11.85 -6.30
C ILE A 227 -19.43 11.81 -6.94
N PRO A 228 -19.59 12.27 -8.20
CA PRO A 228 -20.85 12.10 -8.92
C PRO A 228 -21.27 10.62 -8.99
N ALA A 229 -22.51 10.32 -8.63
CA ALA A 229 -23.01 8.94 -8.57
C ALA A 229 -22.96 8.21 -9.93
N ASP A 230 -22.99 8.94 -11.04
CA ASP A 230 -22.87 8.39 -12.40
C ASP A 230 -21.42 8.03 -12.79
N ALA A 231 -20.43 8.44 -11.99
CA ALA A 231 -19.04 8.02 -12.13
C ALA A 231 -18.72 6.74 -11.34
N LEU A 232 -19.57 6.34 -10.39
CA LEU A 232 -19.37 5.15 -9.57
C LEU A 232 -19.93 3.91 -10.26
N VAL A 233 -19.14 2.84 -10.33
CA VAL A 233 -19.53 1.57 -10.95
C VAL A 233 -19.36 0.45 -9.94
N ALA A 234 -20.42 -0.36 -9.78
CA ALA A 234 -20.40 -1.50 -8.87
C ALA A 234 -19.60 -2.68 -9.42
N PHE A 235 -18.78 -3.30 -8.57
CA PHE A 235 -17.98 -4.46 -8.93
C PHE A 235 -18.85 -5.72 -9.08
N GLY A 236 -18.93 -6.22 -10.31
CA GLY A 236 -19.67 -7.44 -10.64
C GLY A 236 -18.86 -8.74 -10.52
N GLY A 237 -17.61 -8.66 -10.06
CA GLY A 237 -16.63 -9.75 -10.08
C GLY A 237 -15.69 -9.69 -11.29
N ALA A 238 -14.50 -10.29 -11.15
CA ALA A 238 -13.57 -10.47 -12.26
C ALA A 238 -14.13 -11.53 -13.22
N GLN A 239 -14.33 -11.18 -14.50
CA GLN A 239 -14.75 -12.11 -15.56
C GLN A 239 -13.57 -12.90 -16.13
#